data_AF-A0A0V8RVH9-F1
#
_entry.id   AF-A0A0V8RVH9-F1
#
_cell.length_a   1.000
_cell.length_b   1.000
_cell.length_c   1.000
_cell.angle_alpha   90.00
_cell.angle_beta   90.00
_cell.angle_gamma   90.00
#
_symmetry.space_group_name_H-M   'P 1'
#
loop_
_entity.id
_entity.type
_entity.pdbx_description
1 polymer ?
#
loop_
_entity_poly.entity_id
_entity_poly.type
_entity_poly.pdbx_seq_one_letter_code
_entity_poly.pdbx_strand_id
1 'polypeptide(L)'
;MPGLARALGYLAAGVLLVLLAGKMLRLPVALMIVYGTSMEPTFEPLDLVLGVEPWLAGGVEKGDVVVWCLPGDFWRSSCVVHRVVDLVNTSRGVLVVTKGDALDVSDPPVPMERVAYVVVYRAPRGLVLPLLAAAAAAAAGYYYLYLPYVTHRRYALEPGAPALLMVLAYALFNIAYVGSGMLDASPVIIDLPRVYGEHLSFNLSAGLLTVKLSYNTSLHPSGLPSCSLVGGFNASPVVEGFSAQPGEAVMAIRIPQEAFMELWLLDTRRVSRTALPPPPAKVATGLMLRCSLDFDKGVLEDTYPVAFSWSEPVVEASGKTLVLGNHNPVPIPVEVVVYAPSPGGGYRLVHRERLVLDPFTVERLDLSKLPGSLRAYVRYTFLGHFRSVGVTLHG
;
A
#
# COMPACT_ATOMS: atom_id res chain seq x y z
N MET A 1 19.20 44.52 -49.23
CA MET A 1 20.21 44.00 -48.28
C MET A 1 19.80 42.60 -47.79
N PRO A 2 20.01 41.55 -48.60
CA PRO A 2 19.61 40.18 -48.25
C PRO A 2 20.36 39.62 -47.01
N GLY A 3 21.55 40.14 -46.70
CA GLY A 3 22.32 39.72 -45.52
C GLY A 3 21.70 40.14 -44.17
N LEU A 4 21.10 41.33 -44.08
CA LEU A 4 20.55 41.85 -42.81
C LEU A 4 19.32 41.06 -42.37
N ALA A 5 18.38 40.79 -43.29
CA ALA A 5 17.19 40.01 -43.00
C ALA A 5 17.53 38.57 -42.57
N ARG A 6 18.57 37.97 -43.18
CA ARG A 6 19.08 36.65 -42.78
C ARG A 6 19.69 36.66 -41.38
N ALA A 7 20.54 37.65 -41.09
CA ALA A 7 21.15 37.80 -39.77
C ALA A 7 20.09 37.98 -38.67
N LEU A 8 19.07 38.81 -38.92
CA LEU A 8 17.94 38.98 -38.01
C LEU A 8 17.12 37.69 -37.85
N GLY A 9 16.92 36.93 -38.93
CA GLY A 9 16.26 35.63 -38.88
C GLY A 9 17.01 34.62 -38.01
N TYR A 10 18.33 34.50 -38.16
CA TYR A 10 19.14 33.62 -37.30
C TYR A 10 19.17 34.06 -35.85
N LEU A 11 19.25 35.36 -35.61
CA LEU A 11 19.22 35.90 -34.26
C LEU A 11 17.87 35.62 -33.61
N ALA A 12 16.76 35.85 -34.30
CA ALA A 12 15.42 35.56 -33.81
C ALA A 12 15.23 34.05 -33.53
N ALA A 13 15.68 33.19 -34.44
CA ALA A 13 15.62 31.75 -34.26
C ALA A 13 16.48 31.28 -33.07
N GLY A 14 17.69 31.81 -32.94
CA GLY A 14 18.58 31.52 -31.82
C GLY A 14 17.98 31.96 -30.49
N VAL A 15 17.42 33.17 -30.42
CA VAL A 15 16.72 33.66 -29.22
C VAL A 15 15.53 32.76 -28.90
N LEU A 16 14.72 32.38 -29.88
CA LEU A 16 13.58 31.48 -29.67
C LEU A 16 14.02 30.11 -29.14
N LEU A 17 15.08 29.53 -29.71
CA LEU A 17 15.66 28.27 -29.23
C LEU A 17 16.14 28.37 -27.79
N VAL A 18 16.85 29.45 -27.45
CA VAL A 18 17.34 29.70 -26.09
C VAL A 18 16.18 29.86 -25.11
N LEU A 19 15.09 30.55 -25.50
CA LEU A 19 13.91 30.72 -24.66
C LEU A 19 13.16 29.39 -24.44
N LEU A 20 13.03 28.56 -25.47
CA LEU A 20 12.42 27.22 -25.36
C LEU A 20 13.27 26.27 -24.51
N ALA A 21 14.60 26.33 -24.65
CA ALA A 21 15.54 25.61 -23.80
C ALA A 21 15.64 26.18 -22.38
N GLY A 22 15.14 27.41 -22.17
CA GLY A 22 15.40 28.22 -20.99
C GLY A 22 14.98 27.53 -19.70
N LYS A 23 13.87 26.78 -19.71
CA LYS A 23 13.43 26.01 -18.54
C LYS A 23 14.48 24.97 -18.12
N MET A 24 14.97 24.17 -19.06
CA MET A 24 15.97 23.11 -18.80
C MET A 24 17.32 23.71 -18.41
N LEU A 25 17.68 24.83 -19.02
CA LEU A 25 18.92 25.56 -18.76
C LEU A 25 18.85 26.48 -17.53
N ARG A 26 17.70 26.55 -16.84
CA ARG A 26 17.46 27.42 -15.69
C ARG A 26 17.74 28.90 -15.99
N LEU A 27 17.36 29.33 -17.18
CA LEU A 27 17.43 30.74 -17.57
C LEU A 27 16.32 31.53 -16.88
N PRO A 28 16.55 32.84 -16.62
CA PRO A 28 15.58 33.69 -15.92
C PRO A 28 14.29 33.94 -16.71
N VAL A 29 14.29 33.64 -18.01
CA VAL A 29 13.12 33.74 -18.88
C VAL A 29 13.02 32.47 -19.72
N ALA A 30 11.83 31.89 -19.79
CA ALA A 30 11.59 30.66 -20.54
C ALA A 30 10.22 30.66 -21.22
N LEU A 31 10.16 30.07 -22.42
CA LEU A 31 8.91 29.73 -23.09
C LEU A 31 8.54 28.29 -22.77
N MET A 32 7.28 28.06 -22.42
CA MET A 32 6.77 26.74 -22.01
C MET A 32 5.42 26.49 -22.66
N ILE A 33 5.11 25.23 -22.94
CA ILE A 33 3.81 24.82 -23.48
C ILE A 33 2.99 24.20 -22.35
N VAL A 34 1.74 24.62 -22.19
CA VAL A 34 0.77 24.02 -21.27
C VAL A 34 0.27 22.71 -21.87
N TYR A 35 0.10 21.66 -21.07
CA TYR A 35 -0.34 20.33 -21.57
C TYR A 35 -1.58 19.78 -20.85
N GLY A 36 -1.64 19.92 -19.52
CA GLY A 36 -2.78 19.48 -18.71
C GLY A 36 -3.99 20.42 -18.76
N THR A 37 -5.11 19.94 -18.21
CA THR A 37 -6.39 20.67 -18.13
C THR A 37 -6.64 21.28 -16.75
N SER A 38 -5.72 21.14 -15.80
CA SER A 38 -5.91 21.60 -14.40
C SER A 38 -6.06 23.12 -14.27
N MET A 39 -5.62 23.88 -15.29
CA MET A 39 -5.73 25.33 -15.35
C MET A 39 -6.85 25.83 -16.24
N GLU A 40 -7.73 24.97 -16.75
CA GLU A 40 -8.90 25.42 -17.47
C GLU A 40 -9.84 26.23 -16.55
N PRO A 41 -10.48 27.31 -17.04
CA PRO A 41 -10.44 27.84 -18.41
C PRO A 41 -9.29 28.85 -18.66
N THR A 42 -8.48 29.16 -17.64
CA THR A 42 -7.42 30.18 -17.74
C THR A 42 -6.34 29.79 -18.75
N PHE A 43 -5.87 28.55 -18.73
CA PHE A 43 -4.97 27.98 -19.71
C PHE A 43 -5.57 26.71 -20.29
N GLU A 44 -5.47 26.57 -21.60
CA GLU A 44 -5.86 25.37 -22.32
C GLU A 44 -4.62 24.56 -22.73
N PRO A 45 -4.75 23.24 -22.92
CA PRO A 45 -3.68 22.44 -23.51
C PRO A 45 -3.17 23.03 -24.83
N LEU A 46 -1.85 23.12 -24.95
CA LEU A 46 -1.07 23.69 -26.06
C LEU A 46 -0.97 25.22 -26.10
N ASP A 47 -1.42 25.92 -25.06
CA ASP A 47 -1.06 27.33 -24.89
C ASP A 47 0.44 27.50 -24.68
N LEU A 48 1.01 28.57 -25.25
CA LEU A 48 2.41 28.94 -25.03
C LEU A 48 2.47 30.03 -23.97
N VAL A 49 3.21 29.81 -22.90
CA VAL A 49 3.37 30.76 -21.79
C VAL A 49 4.80 31.24 -21.69
N LEU A 50 4.96 32.51 -21.32
CA LEU A 50 6.23 33.12 -20.98
C LEU A 50 6.37 33.15 -19.46
N GLY A 51 7.34 32.39 -18.95
CA GLY A 51 7.73 32.40 -17.55
C GLY A 51 8.91 33.31 -17.30
N VAL A 52 8.87 34.04 -16.20
CA VAL A 52 9.95 34.90 -15.70
C VAL A 52 10.28 34.49 -14.27
N GLU A 53 11.56 34.37 -13.91
CA GLU A 53 11.94 34.00 -12.54
C GLU A 53 11.38 35.01 -11.52
N PRO A 54 10.95 34.55 -10.32
CA PRO A 54 10.25 35.40 -9.36
C PRO A 54 10.95 36.72 -9.03
N TRP A 55 12.27 36.71 -8.83
CA TRP A 55 13.03 37.91 -8.50
C TRP A 55 13.04 38.95 -9.64
N LEU A 56 12.86 38.52 -10.88
CA LEU A 56 12.77 39.40 -12.05
C LEU A 56 11.32 39.82 -12.34
N ALA A 57 10.34 38.99 -11.93
CA ALA A 57 8.91 39.28 -12.03
C ALA A 57 8.39 40.23 -10.94
N GLY A 58 9.20 40.57 -9.95
CA GLY A 58 8.81 41.43 -8.82
C GLY A 58 8.37 40.66 -7.57
N GLY A 59 8.51 39.33 -7.56
CA GLY A 59 8.11 38.44 -6.47
C GLY A 59 7.09 37.39 -6.91
N VAL A 60 6.47 36.74 -5.93
CA VAL A 60 5.29 35.89 -6.13
C VAL A 60 4.20 36.44 -5.22
N GLU A 61 3.04 36.74 -5.80
CA GLU A 61 1.89 37.27 -5.09
C GLU A 61 0.68 36.34 -5.21
N LYS A 62 -0.30 36.54 -4.32
CA LYS A 62 -1.57 35.83 -4.39
C LYS A 62 -2.31 36.23 -5.67
N GLY A 63 -2.74 35.23 -6.44
CA GLY A 63 -3.39 35.39 -7.73
C GLY A 63 -2.48 35.15 -8.92
N ASP A 64 -1.15 35.18 -8.73
CA ASP A 64 -0.18 34.86 -9.78
C ASP A 64 -0.36 33.43 -10.26
N VAL A 65 -0.05 33.18 -11.53
CA VAL A 65 0.10 31.82 -12.04
C VAL A 65 1.57 31.50 -12.08
N VAL A 66 1.97 30.44 -11.37
CA VAL A 66 3.37 30.09 -11.18
C VAL A 66 3.67 28.69 -11.70
N VAL A 67 4.92 28.49 -12.09
CA VAL A 67 5.48 27.20 -12.45
C VAL A 67 6.42 26.77 -11.35
N TRP A 68 6.10 25.68 -10.64
CA TRP A 68 6.98 25.07 -9.64
C TRP A 68 7.35 23.65 -10.04
N CYS A 69 8.53 23.17 -9.64
CA CYS A 69 9.03 21.86 -10.07
C CYS A 69 9.30 20.93 -8.88
N LEU A 70 9.22 19.62 -9.11
CA LEU A 70 9.44 18.61 -8.08
C LEU A 70 10.91 18.60 -7.59
N PRO A 71 11.15 18.27 -6.31
CA PRO A 71 12.51 18.19 -5.78
C PRO A 71 13.30 17.07 -6.46
N GLY A 72 14.59 17.30 -6.69
CA GLY A 72 15.49 16.33 -7.31
C GLY A 72 15.41 16.27 -8.84
N ASP A 73 14.48 16.98 -9.47
CA ASP A 73 14.41 17.07 -10.93
C ASP A 73 15.41 18.11 -11.47
N PHE A 74 16.61 17.62 -11.77
CA PHE A 74 17.70 18.44 -12.29
C PHE A 74 17.32 19.17 -13.59
N TRP A 75 16.52 18.53 -14.45
CA TRP A 75 16.18 18.99 -15.80
C TRP A 75 14.91 19.84 -15.85
N ARG A 76 14.20 20.01 -14.73
CA ARG A 76 12.88 20.69 -14.67
C ARG A 76 11.89 20.10 -15.69
N SER A 77 11.95 18.79 -15.91
CA SER A 77 11.01 18.03 -16.74
C SER A 77 9.64 17.82 -16.11
N SER A 78 9.52 17.90 -14.78
CA SER A 78 8.32 17.63 -13.98
C SER A 78 7.96 18.88 -13.18
N CYS A 79 7.19 19.77 -13.80
CA CYS A 79 6.74 21.02 -13.22
C CYS A 79 5.22 21.14 -13.33
N VAL A 80 4.63 21.85 -12.37
CA VAL A 80 3.20 22.12 -12.27
C VAL A 80 2.98 23.61 -12.47
N VAL A 81 1.96 23.97 -13.24
CA VAL A 81 1.57 25.36 -13.51
C VAL A 81 0.24 25.60 -12.83
N HIS A 82 0.20 26.31 -11.70
CA HIS A 82 -1.03 26.54 -10.93
C HIS A 82 -1.11 27.98 -10.38
N ARG A 83 -2.31 28.40 -9.97
CA ARG A 83 -2.53 29.73 -9.41
C ARG A 83 -2.19 29.76 -7.92
N VAL A 84 -1.47 30.78 -7.49
CA VAL A 84 -1.20 31.04 -6.07
C VAL A 84 -2.49 31.47 -5.39
N VAL A 85 -2.95 30.68 -4.43
CA VAL A 85 -4.14 30.99 -3.63
C VAL A 85 -3.79 31.53 -2.25
N ASP A 86 -2.58 31.23 -1.75
CA ASP A 86 -2.12 31.74 -0.47
C ASP A 86 -0.59 31.74 -0.33
N LEU A 87 -0.09 32.57 0.59
CA LEU A 87 1.32 32.63 1.00
C LEU A 87 1.40 32.48 2.52
N VAL A 88 1.95 31.36 2.99
CA VAL A 88 2.00 31.03 4.41
C VAL A 88 3.40 31.28 4.94
N ASN A 89 3.53 32.22 5.87
CA ASN A 89 4.78 32.49 6.57
C ASN A 89 5.00 31.46 7.68
N THR A 90 6.10 30.72 7.61
CA THR A 90 6.52 29.76 8.64
C THR A 90 7.87 30.15 9.22
N SER A 91 8.25 29.55 10.35
CA SER A 91 9.58 29.72 10.94
C SER A 91 10.73 29.27 10.03
N ARG A 92 10.43 28.50 8.96
CA ARG A 92 11.40 28.00 7.98
C ARG A 92 11.39 28.77 6.65
N GLY A 93 10.55 29.81 6.54
CA GLY A 93 10.40 30.61 5.32
C GLY A 93 8.97 30.67 4.79
N VAL A 94 8.81 31.23 3.60
CA VAL A 94 7.52 31.40 2.93
C VAL A 94 7.16 30.13 2.15
N LEU A 95 5.97 29.59 2.42
CA LEU A 95 5.37 28.52 1.63
C LEU A 95 4.31 29.11 0.70
N VAL A 96 4.28 28.64 -0.54
CA VAL A 96 3.34 29.02 -1.58
C VAL A 96 2.29 27.92 -1.68
N VAL A 97 1.02 28.28 -1.51
CA VAL A 97 -0.10 27.37 -1.73
C VAL A 97 -0.66 27.66 -3.12
N THR A 98 -0.60 26.68 -4.01
CA THR A 98 -1.14 26.79 -5.36
C THR A 98 -2.39 25.95 -5.51
N LYS A 99 -3.16 26.21 -6.57
CA LYS A 99 -4.34 25.45 -6.95
C LYS A 99 -4.55 25.56 -8.45
N GLY A 100 -4.87 24.44 -9.10
CA GLY A 100 -5.36 24.45 -10.47
C GLY A 100 -6.74 25.09 -10.55
N ASP A 101 -6.96 25.99 -11.50
CA ASP A 101 -8.23 26.71 -11.66
C ASP A 101 -9.43 25.75 -11.89
N ALA A 102 -9.18 24.58 -12.49
CA ALA A 102 -10.18 23.54 -12.73
C ALA A 102 -10.33 22.53 -11.57
N LEU A 103 -9.49 22.62 -10.53
CA LEU A 103 -9.50 21.70 -9.40
C LEU A 103 -10.35 22.26 -8.24
N ASP A 104 -10.89 21.39 -7.39
CA ASP A 104 -11.63 21.81 -6.20
C ASP A 104 -10.71 22.04 -4.99
N VAL A 105 -9.61 21.29 -4.93
CA VAL A 105 -8.69 21.24 -3.79
C VAL A 105 -7.38 21.94 -4.14
N SER A 106 -6.76 22.60 -3.15
CA SER A 106 -5.44 23.23 -3.31
C SER A 106 -4.33 22.18 -3.25
N ASP A 107 -3.21 22.47 -3.91
CA ASP A 107 -2.00 21.66 -3.82
C ASP A 107 -1.41 21.73 -2.41
N PRO A 108 -0.60 20.73 -2.02
CA PRO A 108 0.23 20.84 -0.83
C PRO A 108 1.13 22.09 -0.89
N PRO A 109 1.33 22.82 0.23
CA PRO A 109 2.19 23.99 0.26
C PRO A 109 3.62 23.67 -0.21
N VAL A 110 4.15 24.45 -1.15
CA VAL A 110 5.51 24.30 -1.68
C VAL A 110 6.43 25.42 -1.19
N PRO A 111 7.70 25.14 -0.86
CA PRO A 111 8.66 26.20 -0.52
C PRO A 111 8.84 27.20 -1.67
N MET A 112 8.97 28.49 -1.36
CA MET A 112 9.16 29.57 -2.36
C MET A 112 10.34 29.28 -3.31
N GLU A 113 11.42 28.69 -2.82
CA GLU A 113 12.60 28.27 -3.59
C GLU A 113 12.30 27.25 -4.71
N ARG A 114 11.14 26.59 -4.68
CA ARG A 114 10.70 25.66 -5.74
C ARG A 114 9.90 26.32 -6.84
N VAL A 115 9.49 27.57 -6.67
CA VAL A 115 8.83 28.34 -7.71
C VAL A 115 9.87 28.78 -8.73
N ALA A 116 9.84 28.16 -9.91
CA ALA A 116 10.79 28.40 -10.97
C ALA A 116 10.42 29.64 -11.80
N TYR A 117 9.13 29.87 -12.06
CA TYR A 117 8.69 31.00 -12.89
C TYR A 117 7.34 31.55 -12.43
N VAL A 118 7.13 32.84 -12.63
CA VAL A 118 5.83 33.51 -12.69
C VAL A 118 5.45 33.65 -14.16
N VAL A 119 4.23 33.25 -14.50
CA VAL A 119 3.72 33.35 -15.87
C VAL A 119 3.24 34.78 -16.11
N VAL A 120 3.96 35.51 -16.96
CA VAL A 120 3.66 36.94 -17.26
C VAL A 120 2.90 37.14 -18.57
N TYR A 121 2.90 36.13 -19.45
CA TYR A 121 2.19 36.19 -20.72
C TYR A 121 1.73 34.81 -21.19
N ARG A 122 0.59 34.79 -21.89
CA ARG A 122 -0.04 33.61 -22.51
C ARG A 122 -0.36 33.91 -23.97
N ALA A 123 0.12 33.08 -24.88
CA ALA A 123 -0.35 32.99 -26.25
C ALA A 123 -1.28 31.78 -26.38
N PRO A 124 -2.55 31.98 -26.79
CA PRO A 124 -3.52 30.90 -26.87
C PRO A 124 -3.16 29.91 -27.99
N ARG A 125 -3.49 28.63 -27.81
CA ARG A 125 -3.27 27.56 -28.79
C ARG A 125 -3.84 27.88 -30.18
N GLY A 126 -4.96 28.60 -30.23
CA GLY A 126 -5.59 29.06 -31.48
C GLY A 126 -4.72 30.02 -32.29
N LEU A 127 -3.77 30.72 -31.65
CA LEU A 127 -2.76 31.54 -32.32
C LEU A 127 -1.46 30.75 -32.57
N VAL A 128 -1.03 29.97 -31.58
CA VAL A 128 0.24 29.23 -31.61
C VAL A 128 0.22 28.14 -32.69
N LEU A 129 -0.83 27.32 -32.75
CA LEU A 129 -0.89 26.18 -33.66
C LEU A 129 -0.88 26.61 -35.14
N PRO A 130 -1.66 27.62 -35.59
CA PRO A 130 -1.56 28.10 -36.97
C PRO A 130 -0.19 28.69 -37.31
N LEU A 131 0.47 29.40 -36.38
CA LEU A 131 1.81 29.95 -36.60
C LEU A 131 2.85 28.83 -36.77
N LEU A 132 2.78 27.79 -35.94
CA LEU A 132 3.64 26.62 -36.07
C LEU A 132 3.37 25.87 -37.37
N ALA A 133 2.11 25.68 -37.75
CA ALA A 133 1.73 25.05 -39.01
C ALA A 133 2.24 25.86 -40.23
N ALA A 134 2.11 27.18 -40.20
CA ALA A 134 2.62 28.07 -41.24
C ALA A 134 4.16 28.01 -41.33
N ALA A 135 4.86 28.02 -40.20
CA ALA A 135 6.31 27.88 -40.16
C ALA A 135 6.77 26.52 -40.70
N ALA A 136 6.09 25.43 -40.32
CA ALA A 136 6.36 24.09 -40.82
C ALA A 136 6.10 23.98 -42.33
N ALA A 137 4.99 24.55 -42.82
CA ALA A 137 4.68 24.58 -44.25
C ALA A 137 5.69 25.41 -45.04
N ALA A 138 6.12 26.57 -44.52
CA ALA A 138 7.17 27.39 -45.14
C ALA A 138 8.51 26.65 -45.18
N ALA A 139 8.88 25.95 -44.10
CA ALA A 139 10.07 25.12 -44.04
C ALA A 139 10.02 23.94 -45.01
N ALA A 140 8.89 23.25 -45.09
CA ALA A 140 8.66 22.16 -46.03
C ALA A 140 8.71 22.68 -47.48
N GLY A 141 8.07 23.81 -47.78
CA GLY A 141 8.13 24.48 -49.07
C GLY A 141 9.57 24.84 -49.45
N TYR A 142 10.34 25.38 -48.52
CA TYR A 142 11.77 25.63 -48.72
C TYR A 142 12.55 24.33 -49.00
N TYR A 143 12.29 23.27 -48.24
CA TYR A 143 12.96 21.98 -48.41
C TYR A 143 12.61 21.27 -49.74
N TYR A 144 11.34 21.21 -50.10
CA TYR A 144 10.89 20.46 -51.28
C TYR A 144 10.94 21.27 -52.58
N LEU A 145 10.79 22.59 -52.54
CA LEU A 145 10.75 23.42 -53.75
C LEU A 145 12.08 24.12 -54.01
N TYR A 146 12.72 24.66 -52.98
CA TYR A 146 13.92 25.50 -53.15
C TYR A 146 15.22 24.68 -53.16
N LEU A 147 15.35 23.69 -52.28
CA LEU A 147 16.57 22.87 -52.18
C LEU A 147 16.88 22.08 -53.47
N PRO A 148 15.92 21.39 -54.13
CA PRO A 148 16.17 20.73 -55.43
C PRO A 148 16.49 21.70 -56.57
N TYR A 149 15.87 22.90 -56.53
CA TYR A 149 16.12 23.97 -57.50
C TYR A 149 17.54 24.52 -57.36
N VAL A 150 18.04 24.67 -56.14
CA VAL A 150 19.41 25.14 -55.86
C VAL A 150 20.44 24.04 -56.07
N THR A 151 20.20 22.79 -55.68
CA THR A 151 21.17 21.69 -55.87
C THR A 151 21.45 21.37 -57.33
N HIS A 152 20.53 21.68 -58.26
CA HIS A 152 20.78 21.58 -59.70
C HIS A 152 21.74 22.65 -60.26
N ARG A 153 21.93 23.78 -59.57
CA ARG A 153 22.98 24.77 -59.87
C ARG A 153 24.10 24.58 -58.86
N ARG A 154 25.32 24.22 -59.29
CA ARG A 154 26.51 24.03 -58.43
C ARG A 154 26.92 25.29 -57.63
N TYR A 155 26.14 25.66 -56.62
CA TYR A 155 26.49 26.67 -55.62
C TYR A 155 26.57 25.96 -54.28
N ALA A 156 27.66 26.25 -53.56
CA ALA A 156 27.91 25.78 -52.21
C ALA A 156 26.65 25.97 -51.36
N LEU A 157 26.23 24.91 -50.64
CA LEU A 157 25.16 25.00 -49.66
C LEU A 157 25.41 26.25 -48.81
N GLU A 158 24.54 27.25 -48.93
CA GLU A 158 24.69 28.44 -48.10
C GLU A 158 24.57 27.98 -46.63
N PRO A 159 25.49 28.39 -45.75
CA PRO A 159 25.58 27.92 -44.35
C PRO A 159 24.31 28.18 -43.52
N GLY A 160 23.35 28.92 -44.08
CA GLY A 160 22.03 29.15 -43.51
C GLY A 160 21.05 27.97 -43.52
N ALA A 161 21.13 27.10 -44.52
CA ALA A 161 20.25 25.94 -44.65
C ALA A 161 20.43 24.92 -43.49
N PRO A 162 21.66 24.54 -43.10
CA PRO A 162 21.86 23.66 -41.94
C PRO A 162 21.43 24.31 -40.62
N ALA A 163 21.57 25.63 -40.46
CA ALA A 163 21.10 26.33 -39.27
C ALA A 163 19.56 26.26 -39.14
N LEU A 164 18.83 26.49 -40.22
CA LEU A 164 17.36 26.36 -40.24
C LEU A 164 16.91 24.92 -39.96
N LEU A 165 17.56 23.93 -40.59
CA LEU A 165 17.28 22.52 -40.36
C LEU A 165 17.58 22.10 -38.92
N MET A 166 18.63 22.64 -38.31
CA MET A 166 18.97 22.38 -36.91
C MET A 166 17.96 23.02 -35.95
N VAL A 167 17.47 24.23 -36.23
CA VAL A 167 16.38 24.88 -35.45
C VAL A 167 15.10 24.05 -35.54
N LEU A 168 14.72 23.61 -36.75
CA LEU A 168 13.53 22.79 -36.97
C LEU A 168 13.66 21.40 -36.35
N ALA A 169 14.82 20.75 -36.50
CA ALA A 169 15.08 19.45 -35.90
C ALA A 169 15.11 19.55 -34.37
N TYR A 170 15.68 20.62 -33.80
CA TYR A 170 15.64 20.85 -32.36
C TYR A 170 14.23 21.16 -31.88
N ALA A 171 13.45 21.98 -32.59
CA ALA A 171 12.06 22.25 -32.25
C ALA A 171 11.20 20.99 -32.33
N LEU A 172 11.36 20.17 -33.39
CA LEU A 172 10.69 18.88 -33.53
C LEU A 172 11.15 17.89 -32.46
N PHE A 173 12.45 17.85 -32.14
CA PHE A 173 12.98 17.02 -31.07
C PHE A 173 12.47 17.48 -29.71
N ASN A 174 12.35 18.77 -29.43
CA ASN A 174 11.77 19.27 -28.20
C ASN A 174 10.26 19.02 -28.15
N ILE A 175 9.52 19.21 -29.23
CA ILE A 175 8.10 18.84 -29.29
C ILE A 175 7.92 17.34 -29.08
N ALA A 176 8.77 16.49 -29.68
CA ALA A 176 8.72 15.05 -29.52
C ALA A 176 9.22 14.59 -28.13
N TYR A 177 10.24 15.22 -27.56
CA TYR A 177 10.88 14.87 -26.29
C TYR A 177 10.13 15.45 -25.08
N VAL A 178 9.63 16.68 -25.17
CA VAL A 178 8.74 17.30 -24.18
C VAL A 178 7.30 16.80 -24.33
N GLY A 179 6.87 16.43 -25.55
CA GLY A 179 5.60 15.74 -25.78
C GLY A 179 5.60 14.27 -25.36
N SER A 180 6.77 13.61 -25.30
CA SER A 180 6.92 12.26 -24.71
C SER A 180 7.35 12.28 -23.24
N GLY A 181 7.98 13.36 -22.78
CA GLY A 181 8.31 13.65 -21.39
C GLY A 181 7.13 14.28 -20.66
N MET A 182 6.20 13.42 -20.25
CA MET A 182 4.99 13.74 -19.48
C MET A 182 5.16 14.91 -18.48
N LEU A 183 4.55 16.07 -18.79
CA LEU A 183 4.12 17.08 -17.82
C LEU A 183 2.65 16.85 -17.46
N ASP A 184 2.31 15.60 -17.16
CA ASP A 184 1.28 15.26 -16.18
C ASP A 184 1.58 13.88 -15.59
N ALA A 185 2.82 13.73 -15.10
CA ALA A 185 3.07 12.76 -14.05
C ALA A 185 2.87 13.50 -12.73
N SER A 186 1.64 13.90 -12.47
CA SER A 186 1.17 14.03 -11.11
C SER A 186 0.72 12.62 -10.69
N PRO A 187 1.58 11.68 -10.23
CA PRO A 187 1.06 10.92 -9.12
C PRO A 187 0.83 12.01 -8.08
N VAL A 188 -0.45 12.25 -7.75
CA VAL A 188 -0.72 12.82 -6.45
C VAL A 188 0.03 11.89 -5.51
N ILE A 189 1.20 12.29 -5.02
CA ILE A 189 1.87 11.58 -3.94
C ILE A 189 1.03 11.97 -2.73
N ILE A 190 -0.15 11.38 -2.66
CA ILE A 190 -0.87 11.25 -1.42
C ILE A 190 0.07 10.36 -0.62
N ASP A 191 0.90 10.98 0.22
CA ASP A 191 1.55 10.27 1.32
C ASP A 191 0.43 9.92 2.30
N LEU A 192 -0.43 9.01 1.88
CA LEU A 192 -1.39 8.36 2.75
C LEU A 192 -0.54 7.79 3.87
N PRO A 193 -0.86 8.07 5.14
CA PRO A 193 -0.23 7.36 6.22
C PRO A 193 -0.41 5.87 5.96
N ARG A 194 0.67 5.20 5.59
CA ARG A 194 0.64 3.80 5.23
C ARG A 194 0.99 3.01 6.47
N VAL A 195 0.11 2.10 6.82
CA VAL A 195 0.37 1.04 7.77
C VAL A 195 0.85 -0.14 6.93
N TYR A 196 2.10 -0.55 7.12
CA TYR A 196 2.72 -1.65 6.40
C TYR A 196 2.95 -2.83 7.34
N GLY A 197 2.75 -4.04 6.83
CA GLY A 197 3.32 -5.27 7.37
C GLY A 197 2.88 -5.61 8.79
N GLU A 198 1.88 -6.46 8.88
CA GLU A 198 1.40 -7.04 10.14
C GLU A 198 2.19 -8.31 10.45
N HIS A 199 3.02 -8.28 11.48
CA HIS A 199 3.45 -9.54 12.08
C HIS A 199 2.36 -9.97 13.06
N LEU A 200 1.54 -10.92 12.61
CA LEU A 200 0.54 -11.57 13.42
C LEU A 200 1.10 -12.88 13.98
N SER A 201 1.15 -13.00 15.30
CA SER A 201 1.51 -14.25 15.97
C SER A 201 0.45 -14.62 16.98
N PHE A 202 0.03 -15.88 16.99
CA PHE A 202 -1.01 -16.37 17.89
C PHE A 202 -0.50 -17.54 18.72
N ASN A 203 -0.48 -17.35 20.04
CA ASN A 203 -0.22 -18.40 21.00
C ASN A 203 -1.56 -18.98 21.48
N LEU A 204 -1.96 -20.10 20.86
CA LEU A 204 -3.21 -20.79 21.16
C LEU A 204 -3.30 -21.21 22.64
N SER A 205 -2.20 -21.64 23.25
CA SER A 205 -2.19 -22.11 24.66
C SER A 205 -2.49 -21.01 25.67
N ALA A 206 -2.00 -19.80 25.40
CA ALA A 206 -2.26 -18.63 26.23
C ALA A 206 -3.53 -17.87 25.82
N GLY A 207 -4.14 -18.24 24.68
CA GLY A 207 -5.15 -17.43 24.01
C GLY A 207 -4.65 -16.04 23.63
N LEU A 208 -3.34 -15.87 23.42
CA LEU A 208 -2.70 -14.56 23.24
C LEU A 208 -2.38 -14.29 21.78
N LEU A 209 -3.03 -13.30 21.20
CA LEU A 209 -2.74 -12.76 19.88
C LEU A 209 -1.82 -11.55 20.02
N THR A 210 -0.68 -11.56 19.35
CA THR A 210 0.20 -10.39 19.23
C THR A 210 0.12 -9.87 17.82
N VAL A 211 -0.23 -8.59 17.69
CA VAL A 211 -0.26 -7.87 16.43
C VAL A 211 0.79 -6.77 16.49
N LYS A 212 1.75 -6.84 15.57
CA LYS A 212 2.76 -5.80 15.36
C LYS A 212 2.43 -5.04 14.08
N LEU A 213 2.22 -3.74 14.23
CA LEU A 213 1.90 -2.78 13.19
C LEU A 213 3.12 -1.90 12.93
N SER A 214 3.50 -1.71 11.67
CA SER A 214 4.48 -0.70 11.28
C SER A 214 3.75 0.45 10.59
N TYR A 215 4.02 1.69 10.98
CA TYR A 215 3.34 2.87 10.43
C TYR A 215 4.32 4.02 10.18
N ASN A 216 3.91 5.04 9.43
CA ASN A 216 4.74 6.22 9.21
C ASN A 216 4.96 6.99 10.52
N THR A 217 6.19 7.37 10.84
CA THR A 217 6.56 8.16 12.05
C THR A 217 5.77 9.46 12.25
N SER A 218 5.08 9.92 11.22
CA SER A 218 4.18 11.07 11.27
C SER A 218 2.84 10.81 11.94
N LEU A 219 2.52 9.56 12.30
CA LEU A 219 1.34 9.17 13.07
C LEU A 219 1.72 8.94 14.54
N HIS A 220 0.86 9.40 15.45
CA HIS A 220 1.02 9.19 16.89
C HIS A 220 -0.24 8.54 17.47
N PRO A 221 -0.15 7.32 18.04
CA PRO A 221 -1.29 6.69 18.71
C PRO A 221 -1.82 7.58 19.85
N SER A 222 -3.12 7.85 19.86
CA SER A 222 -3.77 8.78 20.80
C SER A 222 -4.60 8.07 21.88
N GLY A 223 -4.77 6.75 21.79
CA GLY A 223 -5.55 5.94 22.73
C GLY A 223 -5.11 4.49 22.84
N LEU A 224 -5.75 3.75 23.75
CA LEU A 224 -5.63 2.30 23.82
C LEU A 224 -6.45 1.66 22.69
N PRO A 225 -5.95 0.59 22.03
CA PRO A 225 -6.71 -0.07 21.00
C PRO A 225 -7.96 -0.72 21.59
N SER A 226 -9.04 -0.76 20.81
CA SER A 226 -10.27 -1.49 21.14
C SER A 226 -10.43 -2.67 20.19
N CYS A 227 -10.79 -3.85 20.68
CA CYS A 227 -10.95 -5.03 19.85
C CYS A 227 -12.27 -5.74 20.16
N SER A 228 -12.87 -6.35 19.14
CA SER A 228 -14.12 -7.11 19.24
C SER A 228 -14.09 -8.34 18.32
N LEU A 229 -14.78 -9.41 18.72
CA LEU A 229 -14.92 -10.60 17.89
C LEU A 229 -16.03 -10.40 16.86
N VAL A 230 -15.74 -10.68 15.60
CA VAL A 230 -16.72 -10.63 14.51
C VAL A 230 -17.48 -11.95 14.48
N GLY A 231 -18.81 -11.89 14.35
CA GLY A 231 -19.66 -13.09 14.25
C GLY A 231 -20.66 -13.29 15.39
N GLY A 232 -20.90 -12.26 16.21
CA GLY A 232 -21.92 -12.30 17.26
C GLY A 232 -21.52 -13.12 18.49
N PHE A 233 -20.22 -13.16 18.79
CA PHE A 233 -19.72 -13.75 20.04
C PHE A 233 -20.11 -12.86 21.23
N ASN A 234 -20.50 -13.47 22.34
CA ASN A 234 -20.78 -12.69 23.57
C ASN A 234 -19.49 -12.35 24.32
N ALA A 235 -18.46 -13.20 24.16
CA ALA A 235 -17.18 -13.00 24.78
C ALA A 235 -16.43 -11.82 24.13
N SER A 236 -15.85 -10.96 24.96
CA SER A 236 -15.09 -9.79 24.51
C SER A 236 -13.59 -10.01 24.72
N PRO A 237 -12.75 -9.80 23.71
CA PRO A 237 -11.30 -9.90 23.84
C PRO A 237 -10.76 -8.75 24.69
N VAL A 238 -9.68 -9.00 25.43
CA VAL A 238 -9.06 -8.03 26.34
C VAL A 238 -7.68 -7.66 25.83
N VAL A 239 -7.39 -6.37 25.70
CA VAL A 239 -6.05 -5.88 25.38
C VAL A 239 -5.22 -5.90 26.67
N GLU A 240 -4.25 -6.83 26.76
CA GLU A 240 -3.39 -6.97 27.94
C GLU A 240 -2.18 -6.06 27.91
N GLY A 241 -1.70 -5.75 26.71
CA GLY A 241 -0.50 -4.94 26.52
C GLY A 241 -0.60 -4.12 25.26
N PHE A 242 -0.19 -2.85 25.37
CA PHE A 242 -0.03 -1.95 24.24
C PHE A 242 1.27 -1.18 24.41
N SER A 243 2.13 -1.24 23.39
CA SER A 243 3.38 -0.50 23.35
C SER A 243 3.53 0.16 21.99
N ALA A 244 3.68 1.49 21.98
CA ALA A 244 3.89 2.28 20.78
C ALA A 244 5.27 2.94 20.82
N GLN A 245 6.03 2.78 19.75
CA GLN A 245 7.28 3.50 19.48
C GLN A 245 7.14 4.22 18.13
N PRO A 246 7.96 5.25 17.84
CA PRO A 246 7.89 5.94 16.56
C PRO A 246 8.01 4.97 15.37
N GLY A 247 6.91 4.81 14.64
CA GLY A 247 6.81 3.94 13.46
C GLY A 247 6.45 2.47 13.74
N GLU A 248 6.25 2.07 15.00
CA GLU A 248 5.86 0.71 15.37
C GLU A 248 4.85 0.70 16.54
N ALA A 249 3.83 -0.15 16.46
CA ALA A 249 2.95 -0.44 17.59
C ALA A 249 2.80 -1.95 17.75
N VAL A 250 2.86 -2.42 18.99
CA VAL A 250 2.63 -3.82 19.34
C VAL A 250 1.48 -3.88 20.32
N MET A 251 0.45 -4.65 19.97
CA MET A 251 -0.69 -4.94 20.82
C MET A 251 -0.79 -6.43 21.11
N ALA A 252 -0.98 -6.76 22.39
CA ALA A 252 -1.16 -8.10 22.90
C ALA A 252 -2.60 -8.25 23.39
N ILE A 253 -3.36 -9.11 22.72
CA ILE A 253 -4.80 -9.27 22.88
C ILE A 253 -5.08 -10.70 23.37
N ARG A 254 -5.65 -10.83 24.57
CA ARG A 254 -6.11 -12.11 25.09
C ARG A 254 -7.54 -12.39 24.63
N ILE A 255 -7.71 -13.54 24.00
CA ILE A 255 -8.99 -14.10 23.63
C ILE A 255 -9.48 -14.93 24.83
N PRO A 256 -10.65 -14.59 25.42
CA PRO A 256 -11.19 -15.31 26.58
C PRO A 256 -11.59 -16.75 26.22
N GLN A 257 -11.56 -17.64 27.20
CA GLN A 257 -11.86 -19.06 27.01
C GLN A 257 -13.29 -19.29 26.49
N GLU A 258 -14.22 -18.44 26.91
CA GLU A 258 -15.63 -18.45 26.52
C GLU A 258 -15.79 -18.30 24.99
N ALA A 259 -14.94 -17.52 24.34
CA ALA A 259 -14.95 -17.36 22.88
C ALA A 259 -14.62 -18.69 22.17
N PHE A 260 -13.64 -19.44 22.69
CA PHE A 260 -13.28 -20.75 22.14
C PHE A 260 -14.39 -21.78 22.38
N MET A 261 -15.09 -21.71 23.51
CA MET A 261 -16.25 -22.56 23.80
C MET A 261 -17.42 -22.29 22.84
N GLU A 262 -17.73 -21.00 22.58
CA GLU A 262 -18.74 -20.62 21.59
C GLU A 262 -18.35 -21.09 20.19
N LEU A 263 -17.09 -20.88 19.79
CA LEU A 263 -16.58 -21.33 18.49
C LEU A 263 -16.62 -22.86 18.36
N TRP A 264 -16.30 -23.61 19.41
CA TRP A 264 -16.41 -25.07 19.45
C TRP A 264 -17.85 -25.55 19.20
N LEU A 265 -18.85 -24.89 19.79
CA LEU A 265 -20.26 -25.22 19.58
C LEU A 265 -20.74 -24.89 18.15
N LEU A 266 -20.22 -23.81 17.56
CA LEU A 266 -20.47 -23.48 16.16
C LEU A 266 -19.85 -24.52 15.22
N ASP A 267 -18.59 -24.87 15.44
CA ASP A 267 -17.89 -25.87 14.63
C ASP A 267 -18.45 -27.28 14.80
N THR A 268 -18.92 -27.64 16.00
CA THR A 268 -19.64 -28.90 16.22
C THR A 268 -20.87 -29.00 15.31
N ARG A 269 -21.65 -27.93 15.17
CA ARG A 269 -22.81 -27.89 14.27
C ARG A 269 -22.41 -27.95 12.79
N ARG A 270 -21.29 -27.31 12.42
CA ARG A 270 -20.75 -27.31 11.05
C ARG A 270 -20.21 -28.68 10.64
N VAL A 271 -19.41 -29.30 11.50
CA VAL A 271 -18.58 -30.48 11.20
C VAL A 271 -19.30 -31.80 11.50
N SER A 272 -20.31 -31.81 12.39
CA SER A 272 -21.15 -33.01 12.63
C SER A 272 -21.81 -33.58 11.36
N ARG A 273 -21.95 -32.76 10.31
CA ARG A 273 -22.54 -33.17 9.02
C ARG A 273 -21.53 -33.78 8.04
N THR A 274 -20.23 -33.67 8.32
CA THR A 274 -19.15 -34.16 7.45
C THR A 274 -18.39 -35.30 8.14
N ALA A 275 -17.93 -36.27 7.35
CA ALA A 275 -17.07 -37.32 7.88
C ALA A 275 -15.72 -36.73 8.28
N LEU A 276 -15.23 -37.02 9.49
CA LEU A 276 -13.87 -36.68 9.89
C LEU A 276 -12.86 -37.70 9.31
N PRO A 277 -11.60 -37.28 9.09
CA PRO A 277 -10.53 -38.21 8.75
C PRO A 277 -10.28 -39.23 9.88
N PRO A 278 -9.54 -40.32 9.60
CA PRO A 278 -9.11 -41.26 10.63
C PRO A 278 -8.37 -40.57 11.79
N PRO A 279 -8.55 -41.04 13.04
CA PRO A 279 -7.85 -40.48 14.19
C PRO A 279 -6.31 -40.58 14.07
N PRO A 280 -5.55 -39.57 14.52
CA PRO A 280 -6.02 -38.31 15.11
C PRO A 280 -6.43 -37.28 14.03
N ALA A 281 -7.69 -36.88 14.06
CA ALA A 281 -8.23 -35.86 13.18
C ALA A 281 -7.81 -34.45 13.61
N LYS A 282 -7.56 -33.60 12.61
CA LYS A 282 -7.37 -32.16 12.77
C LYS A 282 -8.39 -31.42 11.92
N VAL A 283 -9.02 -30.39 12.47
CA VAL A 283 -10.04 -29.59 11.78
C VAL A 283 -9.65 -28.12 11.86
N ALA A 284 -9.33 -27.54 10.71
CA ALA A 284 -9.00 -26.12 10.60
C ALA A 284 -10.21 -25.24 10.93
N THR A 285 -9.95 -24.19 11.70
CA THR A 285 -10.93 -23.18 12.09
C THR A 285 -10.26 -21.83 12.25
N GLY A 286 -11.04 -20.81 12.54
CA GLY A 286 -10.53 -19.52 12.92
C GLY A 286 -11.61 -18.59 13.42
N LEU A 287 -11.15 -17.47 13.97
CA LEU A 287 -11.98 -16.35 14.39
C LEU A 287 -11.47 -15.07 13.72
N MET A 288 -12.34 -14.08 13.60
CA MET A 288 -12.02 -12.78 13.04
C MET A 288 -12.10 -11.75 14.16
N LEU A 289 -11.02 -11.00 14.35
CA LEU A 289 -10.93 -9.98 15.37
C LEU A 289 -10.91 -8.61 14.71
N ARG A 290 -11.93 -7.79 14.95
CA ARG A 290 -11.94 -6.39 14.50
C ARG A 290 -11.34 -5.52 15.57
N CYS A 291 -10.25 -4.83 15.25
CA CYS A 291 -9.64 -3.87 16.16
C CYS A 291 -9.67 -2.46 15.58
N SER A 292 -9.82 -1.47 16.45
CA SER A 292 -9.64 -0.06 16.14
C SER A 292 -8.48 0.51 16.97
N LEU A 293 -7.64 1.32 16.32
CA LEU A 293 -6.56 2.06 16.94
C LEU A 293 -6.68 3.53 16.54
N ASP A 294 -6.84 4.39 17.53
CA ASP A 294 -6.91 5.83 17.33
C ASP A 294 -5.50 6.42 17.19
N PHE A 295 -5.31 7.21 16.14
CA PHE A 295 -4.15 8.04 15.90
C PHE A 295 -4.53 9.52 15.99
N ASP A 296 -3.53 10.39 16.09
CA ASP A 296 -3.69 11.85 16.04
C ASP A 296 -4.34 12.36 14.74
N LYS A 297 -4.27 11.59 13.65
CA LYS A 297 -4.76 11.98 12.31
C LYS A 297 -5.90 11.12 11.77
N GLY A 298 -6.44 10.20 12.56
CA GLY A 298 -7.52 9.32 12.13
C GLY A 298 -7.62 8.04 12.94
N VAL A 299 -8.50 7.14 12.51
CA VAL A 299 -8.72 5.83 13.15
C VAL A 299 -8.32 4.74 12.17
N LEU A 300 -7.47 3.82 12.61
CA LEU A 300 -7.19 2.58 11.89
C LEU A 300 -8.16 1.52 12.37
N GLU A 301 -9.05 1.07 11.49
CA GLU A 301 -9.90 -0.10 11.72
C GLU A 301 -9.45 -1.24 10.81
N ASP A 302 -9.09 -2.38 11.39
CA ASP A 302 -8.73 -3.57 10.62
C ASP A 302 -9.30 -4.85 11.25
N THR A 303 -9.35 -5.91 10.45
CA THR A 303 -9.85 -7.24 10.84
C THR A 303 -8.76 -8.29 10.69
N TYR A 304 -8.38 -8.87 11.82
CA TYR A 304 -7.31 -9.84 11.96
C TYR A 304 -7.85 -11.27 11.96
N PRO A 305 -7.51 -12.10 10.96
CA PRO A 305 -7.85 -13.52 10.97
C PRO A 305 -6.93 -14.29 11.92
N VAL A 306 -7.52 -15.00 12.88
CA VAL A 306 -6.80 -15.90 13.78
C VAL A 306 -7.15 -17.33 13.39
N ALA A 307 -6.24 -17.99 12.69
CA ALA A 307 -6.41 -19.37 12.23
C ALA A 307 -5.73 -20.36 13.18
N PHE A 308 -6.40 -21.47 13.48
CA PHE A 308 -5.84 -22.59 14.22
C PHE A 308 -6.56 -23.90 13.84
N SER A 309 -6.18 -25.02 14.45
CA SER A 309 -6.87 -26.30 14.22
C SER A 309 -7.33 -26.90 15.55
N TRP A 310 -8.56 -27.40 15.58
CA TRP A 310 -8.97 -28.36 16.59
C TRP A 310 -8.24 -29.68 16.35
N SER A 311 -7.82 -30.35 17.42
CA SER A 311 -7.15 -31.65 17.36
C SER A 311 -7.79 -32.63 18.32
N GLU A 312 -7.94 -33.89 17.91
CA GLU A 312 -8.40 -34.93 18.84
C GLU A 312 -7.42 -35.09 20.03
N PRO A 313 -7.91 -35.53 21.21
CA PRO A 313 -7.06 -35.87 22.33
C PRO A 313 -6.00 -36.91 21.96
N VAL A 314 -4.77 -36.71 22.44
CA VAL A 314 -3.69 -37.69 22.29
C VAL A 314 -3.87 -38.77 23.34
N VAL A 315 -3.80 -40.03 22.92
CA VAL A 315 -3.93 -41.20 23.80
C VAL A 315 -2.72 -42.09 23.59
N GLU A 316 -1.86 -42.16 24.60
CA GLU A 316 -0.62 -42.93 24.55
C GLU A 316 -0.49 -43.85 25.75
N ALA A 317 0.16 -45.00 25.55
CA ALA A 317 0.47 -45.96 26.59
C ALA A 317 1.96 -45.86 26.94
N SER A 318 2.27 -45.64 28.21
CA SER A 318 3.63 -45.70 28.76
C SER A 318 3.68 -46.75 29.87
N GLY A 319 3.99 -48.00 29.48
CA GLY A 319 3.84 -49.16 30.37
C GLY A 319 2.38 -49.36 30.79
N LYS A 320 2.12 -49.31 32.10
CA LYS A 320 0.77 -49.31 32.70
C LYS A 320 0.19 -47.93 32.97
N THR A 321 0.86 -46.86 32.56
CA THR A 321 0.30 -45.50 32.66
C THR A 321 -0.35 -45.14 31.33
N LEU A 322 -1.61 -44.71 31.39
CA LEU A 322 -2.31 -44.14 30.25
C LEU A 322 -2.10 -42.62 30.27
N VAL A 323 -1.55 -42.06 29.19
CA VAL A 323 -1.29 -40.63 29.03
C VAL A 323 -2.35 -40.04 28.10
N LEU A 324 -3.08 -39.04 28.59
CA LEU A 324 -4.17 -38.38 27.88
C LEU A 324 -3.83 -36.89 27.72
N GLY A 325 -3.67 -36.42 26.49
CA GLY A 325 -3.35 -35.02 26.21
C GLY A 325 -4.50 -34.29 25.52
N ASN A 326 -4.90 -33.12 26.03
CA ASN A 326 -5.81 -32.22 25.33
C ASN A 326 -5.03 -31.00 24.82
N HIS A 327 -4.94 -30.83 23.50
CA HIS A 327 -4.25 -29.69 22.88
C HIS A 327 -5.20 -28.56 22.45
N ASN A 328 -6.45 -28.57 22.91
CA ASN A 328 -7.45 -27.57 22.53
C ASN A 328 -7.67 -26.56 23.66
N PRO A 329 -8.09 -25.32 23.33
CA PRO A 329 -8.47 -24.29 24.31
C PRO A 329 -9.80 -24.57 25.02
N VAL A 330 -10.40 -25.75 24.84
CA VAL A 330 -11.68 -26.14 25.43
C VAL A 330 -11.54 -27.46 26.18
N PRO A 331 -12.24 -27.63 27.32
CA PRO A 331 -12.27 -28.89 28.03
C PRO A 331 -12.96 -29.97 27.20
N ILE A 332 -12.40 -31.18 27.21
CA ILE A 332 -12.96 -32.33 26.48
C ILE A 332 -13.33 -33.43 27.49
N PRO A 333 -14.62 -33.77 27.64
CA PRO A 333 -15.03 -34.89 28.47
C PRO A 333 -14.62 -36.20 27.82
N VAL A 334 -13.93 -37.05 28.58
CA VAL A 334 -13.48 -38.38 28.14
C VAL A 334 -13.92 -39.46 29.12
N GLU A 335 -14.21 -40.65 28.58
CA GLU A 335 -14.52 -41.85 29.35
C GLU A 335 -13.46 -42.92 29.05
N VAL A 336 -12.73 -43.32 30.08
CA VAL A 336 -11.72 -44.38 30.00
C VAL A 336 -12.34 -45.68 30.46
N VAL A 337 -12.22 -46.72 29.63
CA VAL A 337 -12.75 -48.05 29.89
C VAL A 337 -11.62 -49.06 29.73
N VAL A 338 -11.22 -49.72 30.81
CA VAL A 338 -10.09 -50.66 30.81
C VAL A 338 -10.58 -52.09 30.97
N TYR A 339 -10.07 -52.96 30.11
CA TYR A 339 -10.35 -54.38 30.14
C TYR A 339 -9.09 -55.19 30.43
N ALA A 340 -9.24 -56.26 31.20
CA ALA A 340 -8.20 -57.26 31.43
C ALA A 340 -8.60 -58.60 30.79
N PRO A 341 -7.64 -59.41 30.31
CA PRO A 341 -7.92 -60.74 29.78
C PRO A 341 -8.52 -61.63 30.87
N SER A 342 -9.53 -62.41 30.50
CA SER A 342 -10.19 -63.39 31.39
C SER A 342 -9.62 -64.80 31.16
N PRO A 343 -9.46 -65.64 32.20
CA PRO A 343 -8.95 -67.02 32.05
C PRO A 343 -9.75 -67.89 31.06
N GLY A 344 -11.05 -67.64 30.90
CA GLY A 344 -11.93 -68.37 29.99
C GLY A 344 -11.89 -67.88 28.53
N GLY A 345 -10.92 -67.03 28.17
CA GLY A 345 -10.94 -66.28 26.91
C GLY A 345 -11.82 -65.03 27.00
N GLY A 346 -11.48 -64.01 26.23
CA GLY A 346 -12.18 -62.72 26.24
C GLY A 346 -11.62 -61.71 27.25
N TYR A 347 -12.39 -60.64 27.45
CA TYR A 347 -11.96 -59.44 28.17
C TYR A 347 -13.02 -59.05 29.21
N ARG A 348 -12.61 -58.83 30.46
CA ARG A 348 -13.49 -58.35 31.56
C ARG A 348 -13.21 -56.87 31.82
N LEU A 349 -14.26 -56.07 31.96
CA LEU A 349 -14.15 -54.68 32.42
C LEU A 349 -13.55 -54.66 33.84
N VAL A 350 -12.45 -53.93 34.03
CA VAL A 350 -11.75 -53.83 35.32
C VAL A 350 -11.68 -52.40 35.86
N HIS A 351 -11.74 -51.39 35.00
CA HIS A 351 -11.77 -49.99 35.41
C HIS A 351 -12.65 -49.18 34.47
N ARG A 352 -13.38 -48.21 35.03
CA ARG A 352 -14.16 -47.23 34.26
C ARG A 352 -14.10 -45.90 34.99
N GLU A 353 -13.69 -44.87 34.27
CA GLU A 353 -13.54 -43.53 34.84
C GLU A 353 -13.97 -42.48 33.82
N ARG A 354 -14.62 -41.43 34.33
CA ARG A 354 -14.99 -40.26 33.54
C ARG A 354 -14.19 -39.09 34.07
N LEU A 355 -13.48 -38.43 33.20
CA LEU A 355 -12.70 -37.25 33.52
C LEU A 355 -12.90 -36.20 32.42
N VAL A 356 -12.62 -34.96 32.77
CA VAL A 356 -12.63 -33.85 31.82
C VAL A 356 -11.19 -33.45 31.61
N LEU A 357 -10.70 -33.57 30.38
CA LEU A 357 -9.37 -33.09 30.04
C LEU A 357 -9.42 -31.58 29.92
N ASP A 358 -8.79 -30.88 30.86
CA ASP A 358 -8.68 -29.43 30.84
C ASP A 358 -7.90 -28.93 29.61
N PRO A 359 -8.06 -27.66 29.21
CA PRO A 359 -7.33 -27.10 28.07
C PRO A 359 -5.82 -27.20 28.23
N PHE A 360 -5.13 -27.67 27.18
CA PHE A 360 -3.66 -27.76 27.13
C PHE A 360 -3.02 -28.59 28.26
N THR A 361 -3.76 -29.49 28.91
CA THR A 361 -3.24 -30.35 29.97
C THR A 361 -2.91 -31.76 29.47
N VAL A 362 -2.05 -32.44 30.24
CA VAL A 362 -1.72 -33.85 30.07
C VAL A 362 -2.04 -34.57 31.37
N GLU A 363 -3.05 -35.42 31.32
CA GLU A 363 -3.46 -36.27 32.44
C GLU A 363 -2.79 -37.64 32.35
N ARG A 364 -2.40 -38.18 33.51
CA ARG A 364 -1.75 -39.49 33.62
C ARG A 364 -2.56 -40.38 34.55
N LEU A 365 -3.11 -41.44 34.00
CA LEU A 365 -3.85 -42.44 34.77
C LEU A 365 -2.95 -43.65 35.03
N ASP A 366 -2.50 -43.80 36.27
CA ASP A 366 -1.69 -44.94 36.69
C ASP A 366 -2.57 -46.18 36.92
N LEU A 367 -2.42 -47.17 36.06
CA LEU A 367 -3.13 -48.45 36.11
C LEU A 367 -2.21 -49.59 36.60
N SER A 368 -1.07 -49.25 37.22
CA SER A 368 -0.08 -50.21 37.75
C SER A 368 -0.66 -51.25 38.70
N LYS A 369 -1.67 -50.85 39.49
CA LYS A 369 -2.39 -51.69 40.46
C LYS A 369 -3.21 -52.81 39.82
N LEU A 370 -3.51 -52.73 38.52
CA LEU A 370 -4.28 -53.74 37.81
C LEU A 370 -3.36 -54.86 37.28
N PRO A 371 -3.72 -56.14 37.48
CA PRO A 371 -2.88 -57.27 37.08
C PRO A 371 -2.94 -57.54 35.58
N GLY A 372 -1.84 -58.06 35.02
CA GLY A 372 -1.75 -58.51 33.63
C GLY A 372 -1.60 -57.40 32.60
N SER A 373 -1.70 -57.77 31.32
CA SER A 373 -1.80 -56.84 30.19
C SER A 373 -3.22 -56.28 30.12
N LEU A 374 -3.35 -54.97 29.83
CA LEU A 374 -4.63 -54.29 29.83
C LEU A 374 -4.93 -53.73 28.44
N ARG A 375 -6.21 -53.67 28.07
CA ARG A 375 -6.68 -52.91 26.90
C ARG A 375 -7.53 -51.76 27.39
N ALA A 376 -7.06 -50.54 27.17
CA ALA A 376 -7.80 -49.33 27.49
C ALA A 376 -8.47 -48.78 26.23
N TYR A 377 -9.74 -48.39 26.35
CA TYR A 377 -10.48 -47.66 25.33
C TYR A 377 -10.85 -46.29 25.88
N VAL A 378 -10.41 -45.24 25.20
CA VAL A 378 -10.72 -43.85 25.55
C VAL A 378 -11.80 -43.36 24.59
N ARG A 379 -12.98 -43.05 25.14
CA ARG A 379 -14.16 -42.61 24.41
C ARG A 379 -14.37 -41.12 24.64
N TYR A 380 -14.64 -40.37 23.58
CA TYR A 380 -14.86 -38.93 23.65
C TYR A 380 -15.74 -38.44 22.50
N THR A 381 -16.27 -37.23 22.63
CA THR A 381 -16.99 -36.56 21.54
C THR A 381 -16.14 -35.41 21.01
N PHE A 382 -15.74 -35.50 19.74
CA PHE A 382 -14.94 -34.47 19.08
C PHE A 382 -15.76 -33.82 17.97
N LEU A 383 -16.09 -32.53 18.14
CA LEU A 383 -16.91 -31.75 17.19
C LEU A 383 -18.20 -32.47 16.77
N GLY A 384 -18.89 -33.10 17.74
CA GLY A 384 -20.15 -33.83 17.54
C GLY A 384 -20.00 -35.29 17.10
N HIS A 385 -18.77 -35.75 16.81
CA HIS A 385 -18.50 -37.13 16.45
C HIS A 385 -18.09 -37.96 17.66
N PHE A 386 -18.75 -39.10 17.90
CA PHE A 386 -18.32 -40.06 18.91
C PHE A 386 -17.08 -40.82 18.41
N ARG A 387 -16.02 -40.83 19.21
CA ARG A 387 -14.71 -41.40 18.88
C ARG A 387 -14.27 -42.33 19.99
N SER A 388 -13.50 -43.35 19.63
CA SER A 388 -12.93 -44.32 20.56
C SER A 388 -11.55 -44.75 20.10
N VAL A 389 -10.54 -44.54 20.94
CA VAL A 389 -9.15 -44.95 20.67
C VAL A 389 -8.79 -46.08 21.63
N GLY A 390 -8.33 -47.20 21.08
CA GLY A 390 -7.90 -48.37 21.86
C GLY A 390 -6.39 -48.44 21.94
N VAL A 391 -5.84 -48.62 23.15
CA VAL A 391 -4.40 -48.84 23.39
C VAL A 391 -4.19 -50.07 24.26
N THR A 392 -3.09 -50.79 24.01
CA THR A 392 -2.67 -51.91 24.84
C THR A 392 -1.60 -51.44 25.81
N LEU A 393 -1.80 -51.69 27.10
CA LEU A 393 -0.89 -51.35 28.17
C LEU A 393 -0.09 -52.62 28.52
N HIS A 394 1.21 -52.55 28.31
CA HIS A 394 2.13 -53.64 28.61
C HIS A 394 2.65 -53.48 30.04
N GLY A 395 2.60 -54.58 30.78
CA GLY A 395 2.94 -54.64 32.19
C GLY A 395 4.42 -54.70 32.47
#